data_AF-A0A194XRJ8-F1
#
_entry.id   AF-A0A194XRJ8-F1
#
_cell.length_a   1.000
_cell.length_b   1.000
_cell.length_c   1.000
_cell.angle_alpha   90.00
_cell.angle_beta   90.00
_cell.angle_gamma   90.00
#
_symmetry.space_group_name_H-M   'P 1'
#
loop_
_entity.id
_entity.type
_entity.pdbx_description
1 polymer ?
#
loop_
_entity_poly.entity_id
_entity_poly.type
_entity_poly.pdbx_seq_one_letter_code
_entity_poly.pdbx_strand_id
1 'polypeptide(L)'
;MAGKRKRKRTGHADEGEKRQKVAGGFNGNDPIVKHALLHQYYPEVTSLREYLLARLPLASKIRRRKILSLGRKPEDKETDQNISRFLDRTLVGVYQNGDFSQDERWRQWTTFSQKPDESTSFANLSTAGVYSQSEIIDFSIWLMFSKTQKFNGRVQHLLCQGFQKDATARHMNREEHATSAIPGIVSTYPNVHVTSMKAWPWPQFLALFGRQGEKMMIDLILDCGIFVPVENAHGSYYQLSGQPLSEIQMIGQRPHARSMAKKNADDKHEARAPSSINFVRSRMMYARASTNVQGEVHFGFKHNHLLNRWPLKAKLLRNRDEEAQGAAHERSTVQVLMYMFPRQFGLHNVFVNEIDLWQAMQPFKDYTLRDEEIITRFPGIPMPKIPRRLRGAAVCLARKLQINHHRCSYKMLLDHYCPIPGQTSRHVSSETSQCTNGSTKLGTQTSLTSNGSKLHTQAIIPARKPSMMDYATPTAMVSAFCRAVLRNLVPLDFWGTGLVAKENRRIIDQHINTFVELQRFASFSVHHVSQGLKR
;
A
#
# COMPACT_ATOMS: atom_id res chain seq x y z
N MET A 1 -39.34 81.42 8.37
CA MET A 1 -37.99 80.84 8.60
C MET A 1 -38.08 79.84 9.75
N ALA A 2 -37.62 78.60 9.48
CA ALA A 2 -37.33 77.43 10.34
C ALA A 2 -37.72 77.44 11.84
N GLY A 3 -38.18 76.36 12.49
CA GLY A 3 -38.24 74.94 12.13
C GLY A 3 -38.37 74.07 13.42
N LYS A 4 -39.54 73.43 13.58
CA LYS A 4 -39.88 72.13 14.22
C LYS A 4 -39.17 71.62 15.51
N ARG A 5 -39.91 71.70 16.62
CA ARG A 5 -40.46 70.62 17.51
C ARG A 5 -39.75 69.23 17.68
N LYS A 6 -39.39 68.97 18.94
CA LYS A 6 -39.88 67.95 19.94
C LYS A 6 -39.46 66.45 19.92
N ARG A 7 -38.77 66.08 21.03
CA ARG A 7 -38.96 64.95 22.01
C ARG A 7 -38.45 63.50 21.76
N LYS A 8 -37.69 62.96 22.75
CA LYS A 8 -37.76 61.57 23.31
C LYS A 8 -36.95 61.50 24.64
N ARG A 9 -37.54 61.43 25.84
CA ARG A 9 -38.03 60.30 26.69
C ARG A 9 -36.96 59.41 27.36
N THR A 10 -36.72 59.71 28.65
CA THR A 10 -36.48 58.90 29.88
C THR A 10 -36.06 57.43 29.77
N GLY A 11 -34.87 57.13 30.34
CA GLY A 11 -34.44 55.80 30.79
C GLY A 11 -34.60 55.66 32.30
N HIS A 12 -34.96 54.46 32.75
CA HIS A 12 -34.95 54.04 34.15
C HIS A 12 -33.97 52.87 34.25
N ALA A 13 -32.96 53.01 35.11
CA ALA A 13 -32.02 51.98 35.49
C ALA A 13 -32.64 51.12 36.61
N ASP A 14 -32.36 49.82 36.57
CA ASP A 14 -32.80 48.81 37.53
C ASP A 14 -31.53 48.10 38.04
N GLU A 15 -31.31 48.14 39.35
CA GLU A 15 -30.23 47.47 40.05
C GLU A 15 -30.75 46.18 40.69
N GLY A 16 -30.05 45.07 40.40
CA GLY A 16 -29.72 44.03 41.39
C GLY A 16 -30.79 42.98 41.70
N GLU A 17 -30.61 41.76 41.17
CA GLU A 17 -30.69 40.55 42.00
C GLU A 17 -30.02 39.33 41.35
N LYS A 18 -29.30 38.59 42.22
CA LYS A 18 -28.40 37.46 41.93
C LYS A 18 -29.13 36.31 41.22
N ARG A 19 -28.63 35.87 40.05
CA ARG A 19 -29.04 34.59 39.45
C ARG A 19 -28.11 33.46 39.87
N GLN A 20 -28.68 32.55 40.64
CA GLN A 20 -28.14 31.25 41.04
C GLN A 20 -27.61 30.45 39.84
N LYS A 21 -26.44 29.86 40.07
CA LYS A 21 -25.79 28.84 39.26
C LYS A 21 -26.62 27.55 39.39
N VAL A 22 -27.43 27.23 38.38
CA VAL A 22 -28.15 25.95 38.34
C VAL A 22 -27.16 24.86 37.93
N ALA A 23 -26.54 24.26 38.94
CA ALA A 23 -26.01 22.91 38.86
C ALA A 23 -27.21 21.95 38.74
N GLY A 24 -27.53 21.56 37.50
CA GLY A 24 -28.51 20.52 37.22
C GLY A 24 -27.78 19.20 36.99
N GLY A 25 -27.63 18.41 38.04
CA GLY A 25 -27.23 17.01 37.93
C GLY A 25 -28.30 16.24 37.15
N PHE A 26 -27.90 15.64 36.03
CA PHE A 26 -28.60 14.50 35.46
C PHE A 26 -27.92 13.24 35.98
N ASN A 27 -28.50 12.66 37.04
CA ASN A 27 -28.18 11.30 37.46
C ASN A 27 -28.69 10.30 36.42
N GLY A 28 -27.85 9.32 36.08
CA GLY A 28 -28.31 8.00 35.65
C GLY A 28 -28.32 7.71 34.15
N ASN A 29 -27.19 7.88 33.46
CA ASN A 29 -26.67 6.95 32.44
C ASN A 29 -25.42 7.56 31.80
N ASP A 30 -24.38 7.75 32.61
CA ASP A 30 -23.04 7.90 32.05
C ASP A 30 -22.74 6.56 31.33
N PRO A 31 -22.43 6.54 30.02
CA PRO A 31 -22.15 5.29 29.33
C PRO A 31 -21.00 4.61 30.07
N ILE A 32 -21.25 3.36 30.53
CA ILE A 32 -20.30 2.54 31.30
C ILE A 32 -18.92 2.47 30.59
N VAL A 33 -18.92 2.61 29.27
CA VAL A 33 -17.72 2.79 28.45
C VAL A 33 -17.50 4.27 28.19
N LYS A 34 -16.53 4.87 28.90
CA LYS A 34 -15.97 6.17 28.49
C LYS A 34 -15.48 6.03 27.05
N HIS A 35 -16.00 6.83 26.12
CA HIS A 35 -15.59 6.82 24.70
C HIS A 35 -14.20 7.45 24.49
N ALA A 36 -13.24 7.09 25.34
CA ALA A 36 -11.88 7.61 25.34
C ALA A 36 -11.15 7.33 24.02
N LEU A 37 -11.51 6.24 23.33
CA LEU A 37 -10.93 5.91 22.02
C LEU A 37 -11.31 6.93 20.94
N LEU A 38 -12.58 7.29 20.80
CA LEU A 38 -13.01 8.22 19.75
C LEU A 38 -12.39 9.61 19.93
N HIS A 39 -12.18 10.04 21.17
CA HIS A 39 -11.49 11.30 21.49
C HIS A 39 -10.00 11.29 21.10
N GLN A 40 -9.40 10.13 20.83
CA GLN A 40 -8.06 10.05 20.25
C GLN A 40 -8.05 10.34 18.75
N TYR A 41 -9.18 10.27 18.06
CA TYR A 41 -9.26 10.43 16.59
C TYR A 41 -10.06 11.66 16.17
N TYR A 42 -11.07 12.05 16.95
CA TYR A 42 -11.92 13.20 16.67
C TYR A 42 -11.75 14.27 17.75
N PRO A 43 -11.53 15.55 17.38
CA PRO A 43 -11.42 16.64 18.34
C PRO A 43 -12.64 16.81 19.23
N GLU A 44 -13.81 16.48 18.69
CA GLU A 44 -15.10 16.60 19.36
C GLU A 44 -15.91 15.32 19.10
N VAL A 45 -16.41 14.70 20.17
CA VAL A 45 -17.31 13.54 20.12
C VAL A 45 -18.55 13.88 20.92
N THR A 46 -19.70 13.94 20.24
CA THR A 46 -20.98 14.32 20.85
C THR A 46 -22.07 13.33 20.46
N SER A 47 -23.21 13.34 21.17
CA SER A 47 -24.40 12.66 20.66
C SER A 47 -24.93 13.35 19.41
N LEU A 48 -25.65 12.61 18.57
CA LEU A 48 -26.28 13.17 17.38
C LEU A 48 -27.23 14.32 17.76
N ARG A 49 -27.96 14.22 18.88
CA ARG A 49 -28.80 15.33 19.36
C ARG A 49 -27.99 16.59 19.67
N GLU A 50 -26.90 16.47 20.41
CA GLU A 50 -26.05 17.60 20.80
C GLU A 50 -25.39 18.26 19.59
N TYR A 51 -24.84 17.46 18.68
CA TYR A 51 -24.25 17.94 17.42
C TYR A 51 -25.23 18.84 16.66
N LEU A 52 -26.48 18.42 16.55
CA LEU A 52 -27.50 19.15 15.81
C LEU A 52 -27.92 20.44 16.51
N LEU A 53 -28.04 20.41 17.84
CA LEU A 53 -28.36 21.60 18.63
C LEU A 53 -27.25 22.65 18.53
N ALA A 54 -25.99 22.22 18.45
CA ALA A 54 -24.83 23.09 18.27
C ALA A 54 -24.77 23.71 16.86
N ARG A 55 -25.13 22.96 15.81
CA ARG A 55 -25.09 23.42 14.42
C ARG A 55 -26.33 24.23 13.97
N LEU A 56 -27.40 24.24 14.76
CA LEU A 56 -28.56 25.09 14.49
C LEU A 56 -28.26 26.58 14.75
N PRO A 57 -28.66 27.50 13.84
CA PRO A 57 -28.57 28.93 14.10
C PRO A 57 -29.31 29.31 15.39
N LEU A 58 -28.71 30.18 16.20
CA LEU A 58 -29.27 30.63 17.49
C LEU A 58 -30.67 31.25 17.36
N ALA A 59 -31.01 31.77 16.18
CA ALA A 59 -32.33 32.30 15.84
C ALA A 59 -33.44 31.23 15.76
N SER A 60 -33.11 29.94 15.59
CA SER A 60 -34.06 28.83 15.39
C SER A 60 -34.65 28.29 16.70
N LYS A 61 -35.16 29.18 17.57
CA LYS A 61 -35.63 28.85 18.93
C LYS A 61 -36.72 27.77 18.97
N ILE A 62 -37.67 27.81 18.03
CA ILE A 62 -38.79 26.85 17.96
C ILE A 62 -38.28 25.44 17.63
N ARG A 63 -37.40 25.30 16.64
CA ARG A 63 -36.85 23.99 16.24
C ARG A 63 -35.95 23.41 17.31
N ARG A 64 -35.10 24.26 17.93
CA ARG A 64 -34.26 23.86 19.06
C ARG A 64 -35.13 23.30 20.20
N ARG A 65 -36.24 23.96 20.53
CA ARG A 65 -37.19 23.49 21.53
C ARG A 65 -37.83 22.15 21.11
N LYS A 66 -38.24 22.01 19.84
CA LYS A 66 -38.81 20.77 19.30
C LYS A 66 -37.86 19.58 19.42
N ILE A 67 -36.58 19.76 19.08
CA ILE A 67 -35.55 18.72 19.20
C ILE A 67 -35.27 18.39 20.65
N LEU A 68 -35.21 19.39 21.54
CA LEU A 68 -35.04 19.14 22.98
C LEU A 68 -36.22 18.37 23.59
N SER A 69 -37.44 18.64 23.13
CA SER A 69 -38.67 18.00 23.66
C SER A 69 -39.05 16.70 22.97
N LEU A 70 -38.39 16.31 21.86
CA LEU A 70 -38.77 15.15 21.05
C LEU A 70 -38.62 13.85 21.84
N GLY A 71 -39.71 13.08 21.96
CA GLY A 71 -39.77 11.77 22.61
C GLY A 71 -39.49 11.83 24.11
N ARG A 72 -39.78 12.98 24.75
CA ARG A 72 -39.63 13.20 26.20
C ARG A 72 -40.96 13.35 26.92
N LYS A 73 -42.08 13.48 26.19
CA LYS A 73 -43.41 13.49 26.81
C LYS A 73 -43.94 12.05 26.87
N PRO A 74 -44.62 11.65 27.96
CA PRO A 74 -45.19 10.31 28.08
C PRO A 74 -46.28 10.02 27.04
N GLU A 75 -46.87 11.07 26.45
CA GLU A 75 -47.89 11.00 25.40
C GLU A 75 -47.32 10.98 23.96
N ASP A 76 -45.99 11.04 23.80
CA ASP A 76 -45.36 11.03 22.47
C ASP A 76 -45.51 9.65 21.82
N LYS A 77 -45.74 9.63 20.51
CA LYS A 77 -45.86 8.40 19.70
C LYS A 77 -44.62 7.53 19.88
N GLU A 78 -44.78 6.21 19.82
CA GLU A 78 -43.67 5.25 19.89
C GLU A 78 -42.55 5.56 18.87
N THR A 79 -42.93 6.05 17.68
CA THR A 79 -41.99 6.52 16.65
C THR A 79 -41.10 7.66 17.13
N ASP A 80 -41.65 8.62 17.86
CA ASP A 80 -40.92 9.78 18.37
C ASP A 80 -40.00 9.38 19.53
N GLN A 81 -40.42 8.41 20.34
CA GLN A 81 -39.58 7.82 21.38
C GLN A 81 -38.40 7.04 20.77
N ASN A 82 -38.62 6.28 19.70
CA ASN A 82 -37.56 5.54 19.00
C ASN A 82 -36.55 6.48 18.33
N ILE A 83 -37.02 7.55 17.69
CA ILE A 83 -36.14 8.60 17.15
C ILE A 83 -35.36 9.30 18.28
N SER A 84 -36.01 9.59 19.40
CA SER A 84 -35.37 10.19 20.57
C SER A 84 -34.21 9.33 21.09
N ARG A 85 -34.44 8.02 21.29
CA ARG A 85 -33.38 7.08 21.69
C ARG A 85 -32.26 7.01 20.66
N PHE A 86 -32.59 7.02 19.37
CA PHE A 86 -31.58 7.00 18.31
C PHE A 86 -30.69 8.25 18.32
N LEU A 87 -31.28 9.45 18.50
CA LEU A 87 -30.55 10.71 18.57
C LEU A 87 -29.61 10.79 19.77
N ASP A 88 -30.03 10.25 20.92
CA ASP A 88 -29.24 10.30 22.15
C ASP A 88 -28.14 9.23 22.19
N ARG A 89 -28.37 8.07 21.57
CA ARG A 89 -27.41 6.96 21.58
C ARG A 89 -26.41 7.00 20.44
N THR A 90 -26.74 7.60 19.30
CA THR A 90 -25.82 7.70 18.15
C THR A 90 -24.73 8.72 18.45
N LEU A 91 -23.47 8.34 18.26
CA LEU A 91 -22.31 9.20 18.49
C LEU A 91 -21.82 9.77 17.16
N VAL A 92 -21.38 11.03 17.22
CA VAL A 92 -20.84 11.78 16.10
C VAL A 92 -19.45 12.26 16.46
N GLY A 93 -18.45 11.75 15.74
CA GLY A 93 -17.08 12.27 15.78
C GLY A 93 -16.93 13.36 14.74
N VAL A 94 -16.77 14.62 15.17
CA VAL A 94 -16.64 15.76 14.27
C VAL A 94 -15.19 15.85 13.81
N TYR A 95 -14.98 15.81 12.50
CA TYR A 95 -13.69 16.00 11.87
C TYR A 95 -13.69 17.36 11.18
N GLN A 96 -12.72 18.23 11.50
CA GLN A 96 -12.61 19.51 10.81
C GLN A 96 -11.97 19.30 9.43
N ASN A 97 -12.79 18.88 8.45
CA ASN A 97 -12.31 18.74 7.08
C ASN A 97 -12.41 20.07 6.34
N GLY A 98 -11.26 20.61 5.90
CA GLY A 98 -11.16 21.90 5.20
C GLY A 98 -11.46 21.85 3.71
N ASP A 99 -11.91 20.70 3.18
CA ASP A 99 -11.96 20.46 1.74
C ASP A 99 -13.07 21.24 1.01
N PHE A 100 -14.09 21.70 1.73
CA PHE A 100 -15.19 22.50 1.18
C PHE A 100 -15.65 23.58 2.15
N SER A 101 -15.79 24.81 1.64
CA SER A 101 -16.61 25.82 2.31
C SER A 101 -18.07 25.37 2.29
N GLN A 102 -18.81 25.62 3.37
CA GLN A 102 -20.24 25.32 3.43
C GLN A 102 -21.04 25.95 2.28
N ASP A 103 -20.61 27.12 1.79
CA ASP A 103 -21.27 27.81 0.68
C ASP A 103 -21.03 27.11 -0.66
N GLU A 104 -19.84 26.52 -0.84
CA GLU A 104 -19.52 25.73 -2.05
C GLU A 104 -20.37 24.46 -2.09
N ARG A 105 -20.46 23.74 -0.96
CA ARG A 105 -21.31 22.54 -0.84
C ARG A 105 -22.75 22.85 -1.20
N TRP A 106 -23.27 23.96 -0.68
CA TRP A 106 -24.65 24.36 -0.91
C TRP A 106 -24.92 24.77 -2.36
N ARG A 107 -23.97 25.48 -3.00
CA ARG A 107 -24.06 25.83 -4.42
C ARG A 107 -24.10 24.56 -5.28
N GLN A 108 -23.20 23.61 -5.03
CA GLN A 108 -23.13 22.37 -5.77
C GLN A 108 -24.35 21.47 -5.54
N TRP A 109 -24.87 21.42 -4.31
CA TRP A 109 -26.14 20.75 -4.00
C TRP A 109 -27.29 21.33 -4.81
N THR A 110 -27.41 22.67 -4.84
CA THR A 110 -28.47 23.35 -5.59
C THR A 110 -28.40 22.99 -7.08
N THR A 111 -27.20 22.95 -7.67
CA THR A 111 -27.00 22.53 -9.07
C THR A 111 -27.31 21.05 -9.29
N PHE A 112 -26.98 20.18 -8.33
CA PHE A 112 -27.21 18.74 -8.44
C PHE A 112 -28.70 18.40 -8.35
N SER A 113 -29.41 19.02 -7.41
CA SER A 113 -30.85 18.78 -7.16
C SER A 113 -31.77 19.35 -8.25
N GLN A 114 -31.31 20.30 -9.05
CA GLN A 114 -32.08 20.88 -10.16
C GLN A 114 -31.96 20.13 -11.49
N LYS A 115 -31.20 19.03 -11.56
CA LYS A 115 -31.07 18.26 -12.78
C LYS A 115 -32.35 17.44 -13.03
N PRO A 116 -33.02 17.56 -14.19
CA PRO A 116 -34.11 16.68 -14.55
C PRO A 116 -33.54 15.29 -14.91
N ASP A 117 -34.03 14.24 -14.24
CA ASP A 117 -33.68 12.85 -14.55
C ASP A 117 -34.25 12.46 -15.93
N GLU A 118 -33.39 12.05 -16.88
CA GLU A 118 -33.78 11.52 -18.19
C GLU A 118 -34.18 10.03 -18.15
N SER A 119 -34.68 9.51 -17.03
CA SER A 119 -35.02 8.08 -16.92
C SER A 119 -36.26 7.80 -16.07
N THR A 120 -37.36 7.55 -16.78
CA THR A 120 -38.62 6.86 -16.39
C THR A 120 -39.69 7.63 -15.58
N SER A 121 -40.72 8.03 -16.35
CA SER A 121 -42.14 7.70 -16.16
C SER A 121 -42.91 8.17 -14.91
N PHE A 122 -43.73 9.21 -15.15
CA PHE A 122 -45.10 9.44 -14.65
C PHE A 122 -45.61 8.58 -13.49
N ALA A 123 -45.56 9.13 -12.27
CA ALA A 123 -46.72 9.26 -11.38
C ALA A 123 -46.32 10.03 -10.11
N ASN A 124 -46.99 11.17 -9.90
CA ASN A 124 -47.05 12.03 -8.71
C ASN A 124 -46.50 13.44 -8.92
N LEU A 125 -47.17 14.20 -9.81
CA LEU A 125 -47.32 15.64 -9.60
C LEU A 125 -48.17 15.84 -8.34
N SER A 126 -47.53 15.91 -7.17
CA SER A 126 -48.08 16.51 -5.96
C SER A 126 -46.94 16.79 -4.98
N THR A 127 -46.71 18.07 -4.69
CA THR A 127 -45.72 18.68 -3.78
C THR A 127 -44.29 18.87 -4.31
N ALA A 128 -44.11 19.97 -5.05
CA ALA A 128 -42.82 20.64 -5.15
C ALA A 128 -42.30 21.01 -3.75
N GLY A 129 -41.22 20.34 -3.29
CA GLY A 129 -40.42 20.83 -2.16
C GLY A 129 -40.06 19.85 -1.04
N VAL A 130 -40.17 18.53 -1.21
CA VAL A 130 -39.67 17.54 -0.23
C VAL A 130 -38.60 16.67 -0.87
N TYR A 131 -37.33 17.02 -0.65
CA TYR A 131 -36.18 16.27 -1.15
C TYR A 131 -36.07 14.90 -0.46
N SER A 132 -35.61 13.89 -1.19
CA SER A 132 -35.42 12.55 -0.65
C SER A 132 -34.06 12.40 0.04
N GLN A 133 -34.01 11.70 1.18
CA GLN A 133 -32.76 11.32 1.84
C GLN A 133 -31.79 10.64 0.85
N SER A 134 -32.34 9.85 -0.08
CA SER A 134 -31.59 9.17 -1.15
C SER A 134 -30.77 10.12 -2.01
N GLU A 135 -31.36 11.23 -2.48
CA GLU A 135 -30.66 12.24 -3.30
C GLU A 135 -29.49 12.87 -2.55
N ILE A 136 -29.63 13.13 -1.24
CA ILE A 136 -28.56 13.72 -0.41
C ILE A 136 -27.37 12.75 -0.31
N ILE A 137 -27.64 11.45 -0.11
CA ILE A 137 -26.59 10.43 -0.06
C ILE A 137 -25.88 10.35 -1.42
N ASP A 138 -26.65 10.33 -2.51
CA ASP A 138 -26.13 10.21 -3.87
C ASP A 138 -25.29 11.44 -4.27
N PHE A 139 -25.74 12.63 -3.91
CA PHE A 139 -24.96 13.87 -4.02
C PHE A 139 -23.67 13.83 -3.22
N SER A 140 -23.71 13.36 -1.97
CA SER A 140 -22.54 13.32 -1.09
C SER A 140 -21.48 12.38 -1.66
N ILE A 141 -21.89 11.21 -2.19
CA ILE A 141 -21.02 10.29 -2.91
C ILE A 141 -20.43 10.95 -4.15
N TRP A 142 -21.28 11.56 -4.99
CA TRP A 142 -20.84 12.29 -6.18
C TRP A 142 -19.78 13.35 -5.87
N LEU A 143 -20.04 14.15 -4.82
CA LEU A 143 -19.18 15.23 -4.40
C LEU A 143 -17.79 14.73 -3.97
N MET A 144 -17.73 13.67 -3.16
CA MET A 144 -16.46 13.09 -2.71
C MET A 144 -15.63 12.54 -3.88
N PHE A 145 -16.28 11.91 -4.86
CA PHE A 145 -15.60 11.46 -6.07
C PHE A 145 -15.12 12.64 -6.93
N SER A 146 -15.93 13.69 -7.12
CA SER A 146 -15.59 14.84 -7.97
C SER A 146 -14.23 15.48 -7.64
N LYS A 147 -13.87 15.56 -6.35
CA LYS A 147 -12.62 16.19 -5.89
C LYS A 147 -11.41 15.27 -5.78
N THR A 148 -11.59 13.95 -5.80
CA THR A 148 -10.45 13.02 -5.67
C THR A 148 -9.59 13.08 -6.94
N GLN A 149 -8.48 13.80 -6.83
CA GLN A 149 -7.53 14.08 -7.92
C GLN A 149 -6.36 13.08 -7.83
N LYS A 150 -6.34 12.12 -8.76
CA LYS A 150 -5.12 11.41 -9.23
C LYS A 150 -4.33 10.49 -8.26
N PHE A 151 -4.94 9.78 -7.33
CA PHE A 151 -4.31 8.57 -6.77
C PHE A 151 -5.29 7.41 -6.66
N ASN A 152 -5.02 6.34 -7.42
CA ASN A 152 -5.66 5.01 -7.41
C ASN A 152 -7.20 4.93 -7.51
N GLY A 153 -7.90 6.04 -7.77
CA GLY A 153 -9.35 6.07 -8.00
C GLY A 153 -10.24 5.77 -6.79
N ARG A 154 -9.68 5.51 -5.61
CA ARG A 154 -10.41 5.08 -4.41
C ARG A 154 -10.56 6.22 -3.40
N VAL A 155 -11.81 6.55 -3.07
CA VAL A 155 -12.19 7.54 -2.05
C VAL A 155 -12.15 6.88 -0.67
N GLN A 156 -11.52 7.52 0.32
CA GLN A 156 -11.40 7.03 1.70
C GLN A 156 -12.64 7.37 2.54
N HIS A 157 -13.79 6.81 2.16
CA HIS A 157 -15.05 7.02 2.88
C HIS A 157 -15.93 5.77 2.80
N LEU A 158 -16.58 5.38 3.90
CA LEU A 158 -17.41 4.17 3.98
C LEU A 158 -18.54 4.14 2.95
N LEU A 159 -19.22 5.28 2.73
CA LEU A 159 -20.27 5.40 1.71
C LEU A 159 -19.77 5.28 0.26
N CYS A 160 -18.47 5.47 0.01
CA CYS A 160 -17.90 5.34 -1.33
C CYS A 160 -17.38 3.94 -1.63
N GLN A 161 -17.40 3.02 -0.65
CA GLN A 161 -17.02 1.62 -0.89
C GLN A 161 -17.99 0.96 -1.87
N GLY A 162 -17.47 0.13 -2.78
CA GLY A 162 -18.28 -0.49 -3.83
C GLY A 162 -18.60 0.42 -5.02
N PHE A 163 -18.24 1.70 -5.00
CA PHE A 163 -18.40 2.63 -6.13
C PHE A 163 -17.06 2.90 -6.83
N GLN A 164 -17.13 3.16 -8.13
CA GLN A 164 -15.98 3.54 -8.95
C GLN A 164 -16.36 4.68 -9.90
N LYS A 165 -15.39 5.55 -10.24
CA LYS A 165 -15.59 6.51 -11.33
C LYS A 165 -15.68 5.76 -12.64
N ASP A 166 -16.65 6.13 -13.47
CA ASP A 166 -16.77 5.59 -14.81
C ASP A 166 -15.55 6.02 -15.65
N ALA A 167 -14.61 5.08 -15.87
CA ALA A 167 -13.46 5.30 -16.75
C ALA A 167 -13.82 5.18 -18.23
N THR A 168 -15.02 4.69 -18.54
CA THR A 168 -15.49 4.29 -19.87
C THR A 168 -16.33 5.33 -20.62
N ALA A 169 -16.32 6.60 -20.19
CA ALA A 169 -16.76 7.71 -21.05
C ALA A 169 -15.90 7.92 -22.34
N ARG A 170 -14.97 7.00 -22.64
CA ARG A 170 -14.17 6.96 -23.89
C ARG A 170 -14.45 5.74 -24.78
N HIS A 171 -15.28 4.78 -24.36
CA HIS A 171 -15.63 3.64 -25.20
C HIS A 171 -17.13 3.46 -25.24
N MET A 172 -17.71 3.77 -26.40
CA MET A 172 -19.10 3.44 -26.72
C MET A 172 -19.34 1.94 -26.63
N ASN A 173 -20.59 1.61 -26.28
CA ASN A 173 -21.23 0.30 -26.24
C ASN A 173 -21.10 -0.48 -24.93
N ARG A 174 -22.01 -0.19 -24.00
CA ARG A 174 -22.65 -1.26 -23.23
C ARG A 174 -24.08 -0.88 -22.85
N GLU A 175 -25.00 -1.39 -23.66
CA GLU A 175 -26.38 -1.64 -23.24
C GLU A 175 -26.35 -2.65 -22.07
N GLU A 176 -27.30 -2.46 -21.15
CA GLU A 176 -27.68 -3.34 -20.04
C GLU A 176 -26.73 -3.39 -18.82
N HIS A 177 -27.27 -2.89 -17.70
CA HIS A 177 -26.78 -2.89 -16.30
C HIS A 177 -26.13 -1.60 -15.74
N ALA A 178 -26.64 -0.42 -16.10
CA ALA A 178 -26.37 0.81 -15.34
C ALA A 178 -27.31 0.91 -14.11
N THR A 179 -26.93 0.33 -12.96
CA THR A 179 -27.72 0.39 -11.72
C THR A 179 -27.34 1.54 -10.78
N SER A 180 -26.67 2.60 -11.25
CA SER A 180 -26.37 3.75 -10.40
C SER A 180 -27.07 5.03 -10.89
N ALA A 181 -27.91 5.59 -10.03
CA ALA A 181 -28.54 6.90 -10.18
C ALA A 181 -27.54 8.08 -10.06
N ILE A 182 -26.24 7.82 -9.90
CA ILE A 182 -25.23 8.84 -9.61
C ILE A 182 -24.43 9.18 -10.87
N PRO A 183 -24.47 10.44 -11.36
CA PRO A 183 -23.78 10.81 -12.61
C PRO A 183 -22.27 10.54 -12.60
N GLY A 184 -21.78 9.76 -13.57
CA GLY A 184 -20.35 9.47 -13.76
C GLY A 184 -19.73 8.50 -12.76
N ILE A 185 -20.56 7.82 -11.96
CA ILE A 185 -20.13 6.87 -10.93
C ILE A 185 -20.94 5.59 -11.09
N VAL A 186 -20.25 4.45 -11.12
CA VAL A 186 -20.84 3.12 -11.25
C VAL A 186 -20.79 2.40 -9.90
N SER A 187 -21.91 1.77 -9.51
CA SER A 187 -21.98 0.87 -8.36
C SER A 187 -21.51 -0.52 -8.76
N THR A 188 -20.29 -0.91 -8.37
CA THR A 188 -19.71 -2.24 -8.64
C THR A 188 -20.20 -3.30 -7.65
N TYR A 189 -20.39 -2.92 -6.38
CA TYR A 189 -20.83 -3.82 -5.31
C TYR A 189 -21.88 -3.13 -4.42
N PRO A 190 -22.83 -3.89 -3.83
CA PRO A 190 -23.79 -3.32 -2.91
C PRO A 190 -23.09 -2.76 -1.67
N ASN A 191 -23.47 -1.55 -1.26
CA ASN A 191 -22.93 -0.90 -0.07
C ASN A 191 -23.99 -0.83 1.03
N VAL A 192 -23.79 -1.60 2.10
CA VAL A 192 -24.71 -1.66 3.26
C VAL A 192 -24.77 -0.33 4.00
N HIS A 193 -23.68 0.43 4.05
CA HIS A 193 -23.67 1.75 4.69
C HIS A 193 -24.59 2.74 3.95
N VAL A 194 -24.62 2.66 2.61
CA VAL A 194 -25.51 3.48 1.78
C VAL A 194 -26.96 3.07 1.97
N THR A 195 -27.27 1.77 1.94
CA THR A 195 -28.66 1.30 2.14
C THR A 195 -29.15 1.66 3.55
N SER A 196 -28.32 1.50 4.59
CA SER A 196 -28.64 1.91 5.96
C SER A 196 -28.83 3.43 6.11
N MET A 197 -28.03 4.27 5.44
CA MET A 197 -28.19 5.74 5.47
C MET A 197 -29.42 6.25 4.69
N LYS A 198 -29.94 5.45 3.75
CA LYS A 198 -31.21 5.73 3.03
C LYS A 198 -32.44 5.19 3.77
N ALA A 199 -32.26 4.24 4.69
CA ALA A 199 -33.33 3.60 5.45
C ALA A 199 -33.71 4.37 6.74
N TRP A 200 -34.77 3.93 7.39
CA TRP A 200 -35.18 4.42 8.72
C TRP A 200 -34.01 4.31 9.70
N PRO A 201 -33.76 5.31 10.58
CA PRO A 201 -34.58 6.51 10.85
C PRO A 201 -34.16 7.78 10.09
N TRP A 202 -33.22 7.71 9.15
CA TRP A 202 -32.60 8.89 8.54
C TRP A 202 -33.55 9.79 7.71
N PRO A 203 -34.51 9.26 6.92
CA PRO A 203 -35.51 10.09 6.25
C PRO A 203 -36.46 10.80 7.22
N GLN A 204 -36.89 10.13 8.29
CA GLN A 204 -37.75 10.71 9.33
C GLN A 204 -36.99 11.80 10.08
N PHE A 205 -35.71 11.56 10.33
CA PHE A 205 -34.80 12.54 10.85
C PHE A 205 -34.75 13.79 9.95
N LEU A 206 -34.49 13.65 8.63
CA LEU A 206 -34.46 14.78 7.69
C LEU A 206 -35.77 15.59 7.71
N ALA A 207 -36.92 14.90 7.74
CA ALA A 207 -38.24 15.52 7.78
C ALA A 207 -38.46 16.41 9.02
N LEU A 208 -37.80 16.15 10.15
CA LEU A 208 -37.90 16.98 11.35
C LEU A 208 -37.29 18.37 11.19
N PHE A 209 -36.31 18.53 10.30
CA PHE A 209 -35.52 19.77 10.13
C PHE A 209 -35.97 20.62 8.94
N GLY A 210 -36.79 20.07 8.04
CA GLY A 210 -37.25 20.75 6.82
C GLY A 210 -36.08 21.20 5.94
N ARG A 211 -36.21 22.36 5.27
CA ARG A 211 -35.19 22.87 4.32
C ARG A 211 -33.79 23.07 4.88
N GLN A 212 -33.63 23.28 6.20
CA GLN A 212 -32.29 23.37 6.81
C GLN A 212 -31.69 21.99 7.14
N GLY A 213 -32.52 20.94 7.13
CA GLY A 213 -32.08 19.56 7.35
C GLY A 213 -31.13 19.07 6.28
N GLU A 214 -31.32 19.51 5.02
CA GLU A 214 -30.47 19.14 3.90
C GLU A 214 -29.02 19.54 4.14
N LYS A 215 -28.78 20.84 4.43
CA LYS A 215 -27.44 21.36 4.71
C LYS A 215 -26.79 20.63 5.88
N MET A 216 -27.56 20.35 6.94
CA MET A 216 -27.07 19.62 8.10
C MET A 216 -26.72 18.17 7.78
N MET A 217 -27.52 17.50 6.97
CA MET A 217 -27.27 16.12 6.55
C MET A 217 -26.00 16.03 5.69
N ILE A 218 -25.85 16.96 4.74
CA ILE A 218 -24.64 17.06 3.91
C ILE A 218 -23.40 17.27 4.79
N ASP A 219 -23.45 18.24 5.72
CA ASP A 219 -22.34 18.50 6.64
C ASP A 219 -22.05 17.30 7.55
N LEU A 220 -23.09 16.62 8.05
CA LEU A 220 -22.94 15.42 8.88
C LEU A 220 -22.26 14.28 8.11
N ILE A 221 -22.61 14.06 6.84
CA ILE A 221 -22.04 12.98 6.04
C ILE A 221 -20.58 13.26 5.68
N LEU A 222 -20.26 14.50 5.31
CA LEU A 222 -18.94 14.86 4.77
C LEU A 222 -17.89 15.13 5.86
N ASP A 223 -18.31 15.68 7.00
CA ASP A 223 -17.38 16.14 8.04
C ASP A 223 -17.37 15.27 9.28
N CYS A 224 -18.22 14.23 9.38
CA CYS A 224 -18.33 13.46 10.60
C CYS A 224 -18.19 11.94 10.40
N GLY A 225 -17.62 11.29 11.41
CA GLY A 225 -17.81 9.85 11.63
C GLY A 225 -19.09 9.60 12.41
N ILE A 226 -19.98 8.77 11.87
CA ILE A 226 -21.25 8.41 12.52
C ILE A 226 -21.12 7.01 13.11
N PHE A 227 -21.35 6.87 14.42
CA PHE A 227 -21.25 5.61 15.14
C PHE A 227 -22.61 5.25 15.74
N VAL A 228 -23.18 4.14 15.29
CA VAL A 228 -24.51 3.68 15.70
C VAL A 228 -24.35 2.53 16.70
N PRO A 229 -25.10 2.52 17.81
CA PRO A 229 -25.05 1.42 18.78
C PRO A 229 -25.58 0.12 18.16
N VAL A 230 -24.96 -1.00 18.52
CA VAL A 230 -25.47 -2.33 18.16
C VAL A 230 -26.50 -2.76 19.19
N GLU A 231 -27.69 -3.18 18.73
CA GLU A 231 -28.74 -3.67 19.62
C GLU A 231 -28.26 -4.90 20.42
N ASN A 232 -28.62 -4.94 21.70
CA ASN A 232 -28.25 -6.01 22.65
C ASN A 232 -26.73 -6.16 22.93
N ALA A 233 -25.89 -5.25 22.44
CA ALA A 233 -24.47 -5.21 22.76
C ALA A 233 -24.19 -4.02 23.69
N HIS A 234 -23.88 -4.30 24.96
CA HIS A 234 -23.65 -3.28 25.98
C HIS A 234 -22.44 -2.38 25.62
N GLY A 235 -22.71 -1.19 25.09
CA GLY A 235 -21.67 -0.19 24.78
C GLY A 235 -20.88 -0.44 23.48
N SER A 236 -21.35 -1.32 22.61
CA SER A 236 -20.72 -1.59 21.31
C SER A 236 -21.32 -0.74 20.21
N TYR A 237 -20.45 -0.22 19.34
CA TYR A 237 -20.81 0.66 18.24
C TYR A 237 -20.19 0.17 16.93
N TYR A 238 -20.88 0.39 15.82
CA TYR A 238 -20.30 0.25 14.48
C TYR A 238 -20.30 1.61 13.78
N GLN A 239 -19.30 1.81 12.92
CA GLN A 239 -19.21 3.02 12.13
C GLN A 239 -20.12 2.90 10.90
N LEU A 240 -21.10 3.80 10.78
CA LEU A 240 -22.02 3.85 9.65
C LEU A 240 -21.50 4.74 8.52
N SER A 241 -20.88 5.88 8.84
CA SER A 241 -20.38 6.87 7.86
C SER A 241 -19.06 7.50 8.31
N GLY A 242 -18.38 8.18 7.39
CA GLY A 242 -17.09 8.82 7.59
C GLY A 242 -15.92 8.02 6.99
N GLN A 243 -14.71 8.54 7.19
CA GLN A 243 -13.48 7.82 6.92
C GLN A 243 -13.35 6.63 7.88
N PRO A 244 -12.97 5.41 7.42
CA PRO A 244 -12.81 4.26 8.31
C PRO A 244 -11.82 4.56 9.44
N LEU A 245 -12.16 4.22 10.69
CA LEU A 245 -11.32 4.53 11.86
C LEU A 245 -9.87 4.02 11.72
N SER A 246 -9.64 2.90 11.04
CA SER A 246 -8.32 2.35 10.74
C SER A 246 -7.44 3.23 9.85
N GLU A 247 -8.04 4.16 9.12
CA GLU A 247 -7.38 5.07 8.20
C GLU A 247 -7.25 6.50 8.78
N ILE A 248 -7.95 6.79 9.88
CA ILE A 248 -7.87 8.09 10.57
C ILE A 248 -6.61 8.14 11.43
N GLN A 249 -5.93 9.28 11.41
CA GLN A 249 -4.75 9.54 12.25
C GLN A 249 -5.17 9.94 13.66
N MET A 250 -4.48 9.41 14.67
CA MET A 250 -4.70 9.81 16.06
C MET A 250 -4.19 11.24 16.31
N ILE A 251 -4.96 12.01 17.07
CA ILE A 251 -4.66 13.35 17.56
C ILE A 251 -3.44 13.27 18.49
N GLY A 252 -2.37 13.97 18.14
CA GLY A 252 -1.15 14.05 18.96
C GLY A 252 -0.08 13.01 18.65
N GLN A 253 -0.33 12.03 17.77
CA GLN A 253 0.78 11.26 17.19
C GLN A 253 1.58 12.18 16.26
N ARG A 254 2.87 12.39 16.58
CA ARG A 254 3.82 12.88 15.58
C ARG A 254 3.77 11.90 14.40
N PRO A 255 3.76 12.40 13.15
CA PRO A 255 3.52 11.56 12.00
C PRO A 255 4.57 10.46 11.93
N HIS A 256 4.19 9.22 12.28
CA HIS A 256 4.79 8.05 11.69
C HIS A 256 4.28 7.98 10.25
N ALA A 257 4.94 8.77 9.40
CA ALA A 257 4.93 8.71 7.94
C ALA A 257 3.62 8.24 7.28
N ARG A 258 2.51 8.97 7.47
CA ARG A 258 1.35 8.94 6.56
C ARG A 258 0.64 10.29 6.51
N SER A 259 1.26 11.32 5.96
CA SER A 259 0.59 12.51 5.40
C SER A 259 1.67 13.33 4.67
N MET A 260 1.78 13.34 3.33
CA MET A 260 0.87 13.99 2.38
C MET A 260 0.39 15.38 2.83
N ALA A 261 1.31 16.19 3.36
CA ALA A 261 1.27 17.62 3.11
C ALA A 261 1.89 17.88 1.73
N LYS A 262 1.23 18.71 0.90
CA LYS A 262 1.88 19.44 -0.20
C LYS A 262 3.06 20.21 0.41
N LYS A 263 4.24 19.60 0.43
CA LYS A 263 5.47 20.28 0.76
C LYS A 263 6.18 20.62 -0.53
N ASN A 264 6.48 21.91 -0.64
CA ASN A 264 7.35 22.47 -1.66
C ASN A 264 8.58 21.59 -1.87
N ALA A 265 9.00 21.53 -3.13
CA ALA A 265 10.13 20.74 -3.59
C ALA A 265 11.45 21.23 -2.98
N ASP A 266 11.72 20.91 -1.71
CA ASP A 266 13.06 20.97 -1.13
C ASP A 266 13.23 20.23 0.21
N ASP A 267 12.44 19.17 0.47
CA ASP A 267 12.62 18.36 1.69
C ASP A 267 13.62 17.23 1.44
N LYS A 268 14.76 17.27 2.14
CA LYS A 268 15.76 16.21 2.16
C LYS A 268 15.07 14.93 2.66
N HIS A 269 14.73 14.02 1.76
CA HIS A 269 14.29 12.67 2.11
C HIS A 269 15.24 12.08 3.16
N GLU A 270 14.74 11.91 4.39
CA GLU A 270 15.50 11.33 5.49
C GLU A 270 15.91 9.92 5.10
N ALA A 271 17.22 9.65 5.10
CA ALA A 271 17.73 8.39 4.60
C ALA A 271 17.33 7.24 5.54
N ARG A 272 16.83 6.14 4.97
CA ARG A 272 16.47 4.93 5.72
C ARG A 272 17.66 4.44 6.55
N ALA A 273 17.38 4.07 7.80
CA ALA A 273 18.37 3.47 8.69
C ALA A 273 18.93 2.16 8.08
N PRO A 274 20.25 1.90 8.17
CA PRO A 274 20.84 0.66 7.63
C PRO A 274 20.24 -0.63 8.22
N SER A 275 19.66 -0.57 9.42
CA SER A 275 18.98 -1.68 10.09
C SER A 275 17.65 -2.06 9.43
N SER A 276 16.96 -1.12 8.78
CA SER A 276 15.70 -1.38 8.09
C SER A 276 15.87 -1.92 6.67
N ILE A 277 17.10 -1.89 6.13
CA ILE A 277 17.42 -2.37 4.78
C ILE A 277 17.85 -3.84 4.85
N ASN A 278 16.92 -4.74 4.57
CA ASN A 278 17.12 -6.19 4.62
C ASN A 278 17.44 -6.78 3.24
N PHE A 279 18.34 -7.76 3.19
CA PHE A 279 18.57 -8.58 2.00
C PHE A 279 17.40 -9.54 1.76
N VAL A 280 16.85 -9.53 0.55
CA VAL A 280 15.67 -10.33 0.18
C VAL A 280 16.07 -11.80 -0.06
N ARG A 281 16.29 -12.54 1.04
CA ARG A 281 16.69 -13.97 1.03
C ARG A 281 15.63 -14.90 0.44
N SER A 282 14.36 -14.52 0.47
CA SER A 282 13.25 -15.29 -0.11
C SER A 282 13.46 -15.62 -1.59
N ARG A 283 14.20 -14.78 -2.34
CA ARG A 283 14.54 -15.02 -3.75
C ARG A 283 15.45 -16.23 -4.00
N MET A 284 16.18 -16.68 -2.98
CA MET A 284 17.03 -17.87 -3.05
C MET A 284 16.22 -19.16 -2.83
N MET A 285 15.11 -19.08 -2.09
CA MET A 285 14.29 -20.25 -1.77
C MET A 285 13.45 -20.64 -2.99
N TYR A 286 13.41 -21.95 -3.30
CA TYR A 286 12.65 -22.50 -4.43
C TYR A 286 13.04 -21.91 -5.80
N ALA A 287 14.21 -21.29 -5.90
CA ALA A 287 14.72 -20.78 -7.16
C ALA A 287 14.98 -21.94 -8.12
N ARG A 288 14.41 -21.86 -9.33
CA ARG A 288 14.72 -22.80 -10.40
C ARG A 288 16.06 -22.44 -11.03
N ALA A 289 16.81 -23.46 -11.43
CA ALA A 289 18.02 -23.30 -12.22
C ALA A 289 17.69 -22.54 -13.52
N SER A 290 18.58 -21.63 -13.93
CA SER A 290 18.48 -21.02 -15.26
C SER A 290 18.79 -22.08 -16.31
N THR A 291 17.96 -22.18 -17.33
CA THR A 291 18.21 -23.05 -18.49
C THR A 291 18.58 -22.22 -19.71
N ASN A 292 19.43 -22.78 -20.58
CA ASN A 292 19.67 -22.22 -21.91
C ASN A 292 18.50 -22.56 -22.85
N VAL A 293 18.58 -22.09 -24.10
CA VAL A 293 17.56 -22.35 -25.14
C VAL A 293 17.45 -23.86 -25.45
N GLN A 294 18.53 -24.62 -25.22
CA GLN A 294 18.58 -26.08 -25.39
C GLN A 294 18.02 -26.85 -24.18
N GLY A 295 17.59 -26.16 -23.12
CA GLY A 295 17.08 -26.77 -21.89
C GLY A 295 18.15 -27.25 -20.90
N GLU A 296 19.43 -27.05 -21.19
CA GLU A 296 20.53 -27.40 -20.28
C GLU A 296 20.72 -26.34 -19.20
N VAL A 297 21.31 -26.74 -18.08
CA VAL A 297 21.57 -25.83 -16.95
C VAL A 297 22.64 -24.80 -17.33
N HIS A 298 22.28 -23.53 -17.25
CA HIS A 298 23.18 -22.41 -17.37
C HIS A 298 23.84 -22.11 -16.02
N PHE A 299 25.17 -22.19 -15.98
CA PHE A 299 25.97 -21.89 -14.79
C PHE A 299 26.35 -20.41 -14.69
N GLY A 300 26.26 -19.85 -13.49
CA GLY A 300 26.61 -18.45 -13.22
C GLY A 300 25.38 -17.56 -13.04
N PHE A 301 25.51 -16.28 -13.39
CA PHE A 301 24.40 -15.33 -13.27
C PHE A 301 23.39 -15.50 -14.40
N LYS A 302 22.11 -15.18 -14.14
CA LYS A 302 21.03 -15.26 -15.14
C LYS A 302 21.29 -14.32 -16.32
N HIS A 303 20.70 -14.61 -17.48
CA HIS A 303 20.81 -13.76 -18.68
C HIS A 303 20.35 -12.31 -18.45
N ASN A 304 19.38 -12.10 -17.55
CA ASN A 304 18.87 -10.78 -17.19
C ASN A 304 19.74 -10.03 -16.16
N HIS A 305 20.81 -10.65 -15.67
CA HIS A 305 21.73 -10.01 -14.74
C HIS A 305 22.55 -8.92 -15.43
N LEU A 306 22.73 -7.80 -14.73
CA LEU A 306 23.53 -6.64 -15.12
C LEU A 306 24.82 -6.99 -15.89
N LEU A 307 25.64 -7.91 -15.35
CA LEU A 307 26.97 -8.21 -15.91
C LEU A 307 26.90 -9.05 -17.21
N ASN A 308 25.80 -9.78 -17.43
CA ASN A 308 25.55 -10.51 -18.67
C ASN A 308 24.92 -9.61 -19.74
N ARG A 309 24.09 -8.64 -19.33
CA ARG A 309 23.43 -7.69 -20.23
C ARG A 309 24.38 -6.62 -20.77
N TRP A 310 25.32 -6.19 -19.93
CA TRP A 310 26.33 -5.20 -20.27
C TRP A 310 27.73 -5.81 -20.16
N PRO A 311 28.10 -6.74 -21.06
CA PRO A 311 29.43 -7.32 -21.06
C PRO A 311 30.46 -6.33 -21.62
N LEU A 312 31.72 -6.53 -21.25
CA LEU A 312 32.84 -5.90 -21.95
C LEU A 312 33.19 -6.81 -23.14
N LYS A 313 32.77 -6.45 -24.36
CA LYS A 313 33.06 -7.26 -25.55
C LYS A 313 34.59 -7.43 -25.68
N ALA A 314 35.11 -8.65 -25.69
CA ALA A 314 36.54 -8.86 -25.89
C ALA A 314 36.96 -8.45 -27.32
N LYS A 315 38.25 -8.12 -27.50
CA LYS A 315 38.96 -7.81 -28.77
C LYS A 315 38.90 -8.94 -29.82
N LEU A 316 37.73 -9.45 -30.19
CA LEU A 316 37.57 -10.53 -31.17
C LEU A 316 37.13 -10.05 -32.56
N LEU A 317 37.00 -8.73 -32.77
CA LEU A 317 36.94 -8.15 -34.11
C LEU A 317 38.16 -7.26 -34.28
N ARG A 318 39.25 -7.88 -34.72
CA ARG A 318 40.57 -7.26 -34.94
C ARG A 318 40.58 -6.17 -36.04
N ASN A 319 39.42 -5.87 -36.66
CA ASN A 319 39.28 -5.01 -37.85
C ASN A 319 38.07 -4.03 -37.80
N ARG A 320 37.69 -3.47 -36.65
CA ARG A 320 36.75 -2.32 -36.60
C ARG A 320 37.24 -1.25 -35.64
N ASP A 321 37.18 0.00 -36.12
CA ASP A 321 37.48 1.29 -35.49
C ASP A 321 37.65 1.22 -33.96
N GLU A 322 38.90 1.38 -33.51
CA GLU A 322 39.28 1.35 -32.09
C GLU A 322 38.50 2.38 -31.25
N GLU A 323 38.13 3.51 -31.86
CA GLU A 323 37.34 4.57 -31.25
C GLU A 323 35.89 4.15 -30.96
N ALA A 324 35.24 3.44 -31.89
CA ALA A 324 33.87 2.96 -31.72
C ALA A 324 33.78 1.86 -30.64
N GLN A 325 34.81 1.00 -30.54
CA GLN A 325 34.92 0.01 -29.46
C GLN A 325 35.17 0.68 -28.10
N GLY A 326 36.06 1.67 -28.04
CA GLY A 326 36.30 2.46 -26.82
C GLY A 326 35.01 3.07 -26.26
N ALA A 327 34.22 3.71 -27.13
CA ALA A 327 32.93 4.31 -26.77
C ALA A 327 31.90 3.27 -26.30
N ALA A 328 31.86 2.08 -26.93
CA ALA A 328 30.95 1.00 -26.53
C ALA A 328 31.33 0.40 -25.16
N HIS A 329 32.62 0.23 -24.87
CA HIS A 329 33.10 -0.23 -23.57
C HIS A 329 32.81 0.78 -22.47
N GLU A 330 32.99 2.06 -22.77
CA GLU A 330 32.67 3.14 -21.85
C GLU A 330 31.16 3.14 -21.55
N ARG A 331 30.31 3.04 -22.57
CA ARG A 331 28.85 2.94 -22.38
C ARG A 331 28.44 1.77 -21.51
N SER A 332 28.98 0.58 -21.78
CA SER A 332 28.73 -0.63 -20.98
C SER A 332 29.15 -0.43 -19.52
N THR A 333 30.34 0.13 -19.28
CA THR A 333 30.85 0.41 -17.93
C THR A 333 29.96 1.42 -17.18
N VAL A 334 29.51 2.49 -17.86
CA VAL A 334 28.64 3.51 -17.25
C VAL A 334 27.30 2.91 -16.84
N GLN A 335 26.72 2.04 -17.67
CA GLN A 335 25.51 1.30 -17.29
C GLN A 335 25.73 0.48 -16.01
N VAL A 336 26.86 -0.23 -15.89
CA VAL A 336 27.20 -0.97 -14.66
C VAL A 336 27.29 -0.05 -13.44
N LEU A 337 27.93 1.11 -13.59
CA LEU A 337 28.04 2.10 -12.51
C LEU A 337 26.68 2.66 -12.09
N MET A 338 25.73 2.81 -13.01
CA MET A 338 24.38 3.27 -12.70
C MET A 338 23.59 2.25 -11.86
N TYR A 339 23.83 0.95 -12.07
CA TYR A 339 23.25 -0.10 -11.23
C TYR A 339 23.93 -0.18 -9.85
N MET A 340 25.24 0.00 -9.77
CA MET A 340 26.00 -0.06 -8.51
C MET A 340 25.82 1.19 -7.63
N PHE A 341 25.75 2.37 -8.25
CA PHE A 341 25.72 3.68 -7.59
C PHE A 341 24.51 4.52 -8.02
N PRO A 342 23.27 4.00 -7.93
CA PRO A 342 22.09 4.66 -8.48
C PRO A 342 21.87 6.06 -7.89
N ARG A 343 22.17 6.25 -6.60
CA ARG A 343 22.02 7.53 -5.90
C ARG A 343 22.85 8.65 -6.52
N GLN A 344 24.07 8.36 -6.98
CA GLN A 344 24.98 9.34 -7.59
C GLN A 344 24.50 9.78 -8.98
N PHE A 345 23.71 8.95 -9.66
CA PHE A 345 23.00 9.28 -10.90
C PHE A 345 21.57 9.80 -10.63
N GLY A 346 21.19 9.89 -9.36
CA GLY A 346 19.88 10.28 -8.85
C GLY A 346 18.75 9.27 -9.13
N LEU A 347 19.08 8.06 -9.56
CA LEU A 347 18.13 6.96 -9.74
C LEU A 347 17.56 6.51 -8.38
N HIS A 348 16.40 5.85 -8.43
CA HIS A 348 15.74 5.26 -7.27
C HIS A 348 16.70 4.32 -6.53
N ASN A 349 16.64 4.29 -5.21
CA ASN A 349 17.51 3.43 -4.42
C ASN A 349 16.89 3.10 -3.07
N VAL A 350 17.41 2.06 -2.43
CA VAL A 350 16.88 1.55 -1.15
C VAL A 350 17.05 2.50 0.03
N PHE A 351 17.88 3.55 -0.09
CA PHE A 351 18.18 4.46 1.02
C PHE A 351 17.26 5.67 1.09
N VAL A 352 16.69 6.12 -0.03
CA VAL A 352 16.03 7.43 -0.12
C VAL A 352 14.56 7.31 -0.52
N ASN A 353 14.21 6.31 -1.34
CA ASN A 353 12.89 6.24 -1.94
C ASN A 353 12.04 5.17 -1.26
N GLU A 354 10.87 5.59 -0.77
CA GLU A 354 9.85 4.68 -0.29
C GLU A 354 9.08 4.08 -1.46
N ILE A 355 8.74 2.81 -1.33
CA ILE A 355 7.82 2.15 -2.25
C ILE A 355 6.48 2.14 -1.57
N ASP A 356 5.44 2.44 -2.33
CA ASP A 356 4.08 2.21 -1.90
C ASP A 356 3.92 0.72 -1.58
N LEU A 357 3.74 0.42 -0.29
CA LEU A 357 3.53 -0.95 0.22
C LEU A 357 2.32 -1.65 -0.45
N TRP A 358 1.49 -0.87 -1.15
CA TRP A 358 0.33 -1.33 -1.91
C TRP A 358 0.63 -1.67 -3.38
N GLN A 359 1.78 -1.24 -3.92
CA GLN A 359 2.20 -1.53 -5.30
C GLN A 359 3.23 -2.68 -5.37
N ALA A 360 3.95 -2.97 -4.30
CA ALA A 360 4.97 -4.02 -4.28
C ALA A 360 4.70 -5.07 -3.20
N MET A 361 4.60 -6.34 -3.62
CA MET A 361 4.57 -7.51 -2.71
C MET A 361 5.88 -7.70 -1.92
N GLN A 362 6.90 -6.87 -2.18
CA GLN A 362 8.20 -6.93 -1.54
C GLN A 362 8.54 -5.57 -0.90
N PRO A 363 9.31 -5.53 0.21
CA PRO A 363 9.68 -4.29 0.89
C PRO A 363 10.48 -3.30 0.02
N PHE A 364 11.10 -3.81 -1.05
CA PHE A 364 11.95 -3.07 -1.98
C PHE A 364 11.51 -3.32 -3.44
N LYS A 365 11.64 -2.29 -4.29
CA LYS A 365 11.43 -2.39 -5.74
C LYS A 365 12.44 -3.38 -6.31
N ASP A 366 12.03 -4.17 -7.29
CA ASP A 366 12.98 -5.02 -8.00
C ASP A 366 13.92 -4.17 -8.86
N TYR A 367 15.21 -4.19 -8.52
CA TYR A 367 16.26 -3.47 -9.23
C TYR A 367 16.98 -4.33 -10.27
N THR A 368 16.49 -5.55 -10.53
CA THR A 368 17.07 -6.45 -11.53
C THR A 368 17.03 -5.85 -12.93
N LEU A 369 15.90 -5.21 -13.28
CA LEU A 369 15.71 -4.50 -14.54
C LEU A 369 15.35 -3.04 -14.23
N ARG A 370 16.18 -2.10 -14.70
CA ARG A 370 15.99 -0.66 -14.48
C ARG A 370 16.13 0.16 -15.75
N ASP A 371 16.10 -0.48 -16.91
CA ASP A 371 16.40 0.20 -18.17
C ASP A 371 15.35 1.25 -18.50
N GLU A 372 14.07 0.98 -18.24
CA GLU A 372 13.00 1.97 -18.40
C GLU A 372 13.27 3.21 -17.55
N GLU A 373 13.64 3.04 -16.28
CA GLU A 373 13.96 4.15 -15.39
C GLU A 373 15.19 4.93 -15.87
N ILE A 374 16.21 4.23 -16.36
CA ILE A 374 17.43 4.82 -16.91
C ILE A 374 17.10 5.59 -18.20
N ILE A 375 16.29 5.03 -19.09
CA ILE A 375 15.86 5.63 -20.36
C ILE A 375 15.00 6.86 -20.11
N THR A 376 14.04 6.79 -19.18
CA THR A 376 13.20 7.94 -18.82
C THR A 376 14.03 9.08 -18.24
N ARG A 377 15.04 8.77 -17.41
CA ARG A 377 15.88 9.79 -16.78
C ARG A 377 16.93 10.37 -17.71
N PHE A 378 17.46 9.54 -18.61
CA PHE A 378 18.48 9.90 -19.59
C PHE A 378 18.00 9.53 -20.99
N PRO A 379 17.06 10.31 -21.57
CA PRO A 379 16.54 10.04 -22.90
C PRO A 379 17.59 10.35 -23.96
N GLY A 380 18.08 9.31 -24.64
CA GLY A 380 18.94 9.44 -25.82
C GLY A 380 20.47 9.47 -25.56
N ILE A 381 21.20 9.85 -26.61
CA ILE A 381 22.65 10.14 -26.60
C ILE A 381 22.75 11.67 -26.42
N PRO A 382 23.60 12.21 -25.54
CA PRO A 382 24.78 11.60 -24.92
C PRO A 382 24.52 10.86 -23.62
N MET A 383 25.38 9.87 -23.35
CA MET A 383 25.39 9.16 -22.07
C MET A 383 25.58 10.12 -20.89
N PRO A 384 24.99 9.82 -19.72
CA PRO A 384 25.17 10.63 -18.54
C PRO A 384 26.66 10.77 -18.18
N LYS A 385 27.08 12.01 -17.92
CA LYS A 385 28.43 12.29 -17.43
C LYS A 385 28.66 11.57 -16.11
N ILE A 386 29.80 10.87 -16.00
CA ILE A 386 30.16 10.18 -14.76
C ILE A 386 30.33 11.21 -13.63
N PRO A 387 29.64 11.06 -12.49
CA PRO A 387 29.79 11.93 -11.33
C PRO A 387 31.25 12.00 -10.86
N ARG A 388 31.72 13.17 -10.41
CA ARG A 388 33.14 13.41 -10.06
C ARG A 388 33.73 12.35 -9.13
N ARG A 389 32.95 11.88 -8.16
CA ARG A 389 33.36 10.85 -7.17
C ARG A 389 33.58 9.46 -7.76
N LEU A 390 32.97 9.14 -8.90
CA LEU A 390 33.05 7.83 -9.55
C LEU A 390 34.04 7.79 -10.71
N ARG A 391 34.71 8.92 -11.04
CA ARG A 391 35.70 8.96 -12.12
C ARG A 391 37.00 8.26 -11.71
N GLY A 392 37.74 7.75 -12.70
CA GLY A 392 39.04 7.11 -12.48
C GLY A 392 38.90 5.69 -11.90
N ALA A 393 39.38 5.50 -10.66
CA ALA A 393 39.53 4.19 -10.05
C ALA A 393 38.23 3.36 -10.04
N ALA A 394 37.08 3.96 -9.70
CA ALA A 394 35.80 3.23 -9.67
C ALA A 394 35.39 2.70 -11.05
N VAL A 395 35.67 3.44 -12.14
CA VAL A 395 35.46 2.98 -13.52
C VAL A 395 36.37 1.79 -13.83
N CYS A 396 37.66 1.90 -13.50
CA CYS A 396 38.63 0.82 -13.69
C CYS A 396 38.22 -0.45 -12.93
N LEU A 397 37.71 -0.29 -11.71
CA LEU A 397 37.25 -1.37 -10.85
C LEU A 397 35.97 -2.03 -11.39
N ALA A 398 35.00 -1.26 -11.87
CA ALA A 398 33.82 -1.81 -12.55
C ALA A 398 34.20 -2.59 -13.82
N ARG A 399 35.16 -2.10 -14.61
CA ARG A 399 35.69 -2.83 -15.77
C ARG A 399 36.39 -4.12 -15.37
N LYS A 400 37.24 -4.11 -14.33
CA LYS A 400 37.87 -5.32 -13.79
C LYS A 400 36.81 -6.34 -13.35
N LEU A 401 35.74 -5.89 -12.68
CA LEU A 401 34.62 -6.76 -12.30
C LEU A 401 33.94 -7.40 -13.52
N GLN A 402 33.68 -6.64 -14.58
CA GLN A 402 33.10 -7.18 -15.83
C GLN A 402 34.03 -8.21 -16.49
N ILE A 403 35.34 -7.92 -16.57
CA ILE A 403 36.34 -8.84 -17.12
C ILE A 403 36.42 -10.12 -16.30
N ASN A 404 36.48 -10.00 -14.97
CA ASN A 404 36.52 -11.12 -14.05
C ASN A 404 35.27 -11.99 -14.18
N HIS A 405 34.10 -11.39 -14.29
CA HIS A 405 32.84 -12.11 -14.54
C HIS A 405 32.88 -12.93 -15.82
N HIS A 406 33.35 -12.33 -16.91
CA HIS A 406 33.46 -13.02 -18.19
C HIS A 406 34.45 -14.20 -18.14
N ARG A 407 35.52 -14.09 -17.35
CA ARG A 407 36.55 -15.14 -17.19
C ARG A 407 36.21 -16.18 -16.11
N CYS A 408 35.16 -15.96 -15.32
CA CYS A 408 34.84 -16.81 -14.19
C CYS A 408 34.24 -18.15 -14.65
N SER A 409 34.97 -19.25 -14.41
CA SER A 409 34.50 -20.60 -14.71
C SER A 409 33.59 -21.14 -13.59
N TYR A 410 32.35 -20.64 -13.54
CA TYR A 410 31.37 -21.02 -12.51
C TYR A 410 31.15 -22.53 -12.38
N LYS A 411 31.11 -23.25 -13.50
CA LYS A 411 30.95 -24.71 -13.54
C LYS A 411 32.11 -25.42 -12.84
N MET A 412 33.35 -25.09 -13.20
CA MET A 412 34.55 -25.70 -12.58
C MET A 412 34.61 -25.44 -11.07
N LEU A 413 34.19 -24.25 -10.62
CA LEU A 413 34.09 -23.94 -9.20
C LEU A 413 32.99 -24.76 -8.53
N LEU A 414 31.84 -24.93 -9.18
CA LEU A 414 30.75 -25.75 -8.63
C LEU A 414 31.19 -27.20 -8.49
N ASP A 415 31.81 -27.76 -9.53
CA ASP A 415 32.27 -29.15 -9.53
C ASP A 415 33.33 -29.41 -8.44
N HIS A 416 34.19 -28.41 -8.17
CA HIS A 416 35.21 -28.50 -7.12
C HIS A 416 34.64 -28.40 -5.71
N TYR A 417 33.75 -27.42 -5.45
CA TYR A 417 33.27 -27.14 -4.09
C TYR A 417 31.97 -27.88 -3.72
N CYS A 418 31.13 -28.22 -4.70
CA CYS A 418 29.83 -28.87 -4.54
C CYS A 418 29.67 -30.02 -5.56
N PRO A 419 30.53 -31.05 -5.52
CA PRO A 419 30.49 -32.16 -6.47
C PRO A 419 29.19 -32.98 -6.34
N ILE A 420 28.72 -33.50 -7.47
CA ILE A 420 27.60 -34.46 -7.51
C ILE A 420 28.16 -35.86 -7.17
N PRO A 421 27.64 -36.53 -6.12
CA PRO A 421 28.06 -37.88 -5.77
C PRO A 421 27.87 -38.84 -6.96
N GLY A 422 28.93 -39.57 -7.34
CA GLY A 422 28.91 -40.59 -8.39
C GLY A 422 29.27 -40.12 -9.81
N GLN A 423 29.64 -38.85 -10.02
CA GLN A 423 30.05 -38.35 -11.35
C GLN A 423 31.58 -38.31 -11.58
N THR A 424 32.39 -38.65 -10.58
CA THR A 424 33.86 -38.74 -10.71
C THR A 424 34.29 -40.03 -11.40
N SER A 425 33.99 -40.14 -12.70
CA SER A 425 34.78 -40.83 -13.74
C SER A 425 33.92 -41.01 -15.00
N ARG A 426 33.89 -39.99 -15.86
CA ARG A 426 33.60 -40.18 -17.30
C ARG A 426 34.45 -39.20 -18.10
N HIS A 427 35.74 -39.51 -18.18
CA HIS A 427 36.53 -39.10 -19.33
C HIS A 427 36.56 -40.29 -20.30
N VAL A 428 36.04 -40.05 -21.50
CA VAL A 428 36.14 -40.87 -22.72
C VAL A 428 35.51 -42.26 -22.64
N SER A 429 34.32 -42.40 -23.22
CA SER A 429 34.00 -43.40 -24.25
C SER A 429 32.59 -43.13 -24.78
N SER A 430 32.49 -43.06 -26.11
CA SER A 430 31.23 -43.15 -26.86
C SER A 430 30.40 -44.32 -26.34
N GLU A 431 29.10 -44.12 -26.17
CA GLU A 431 28.05 -45.06 -26.60
C GLU A 431 26.65 -44.51 -26.28
N THR A 432 25.92 -44.25 -27.37
CA THR A 432 24.52 -44.61 -27.63
C THR A 432 23.50 -44.44 -26.50
N SER A 433 22.75 -43.34 -26.61
CA SER A 433 21.48 -43.10 -25.94
C SER A 433 20.49 -44.26 -26.16
N GLN A 434 20.21 -45.02 -25.10
CA GLN A 434 18.94 -45.75 -25.00
C GLN A 434 18.04 -45.05 -23.98
N CYS A 435 17.10 -44.30 -24.54
CA CYS A 435 15.98 -43.70 -23.82
C CYS A 435 15.10 -44.81 -23.23
N THR A 436 14.89 -44.82 -21.92
CA THR A 436 13.76 -45.52 -21.31
C THR A 436 12.71 -44.49 -20.88
N ASN A 437 11.67 -44.40 -21.71
CA ASN A 437 10.44 -43.66 -21.43
C ASN A 437 9.70 -44.35 -20.28
N GLY A 438 9.85 -43.84 -19.06
CA GLY A 438 9.08 -44.27 -17.89
C GLY A 438 8.09 -43.19 -17.46
N SER A 439 6.92 -43.16 -18.09
CA SER A 439 5.78 -42.33 -17.68
C SER A 439 5.32 -42.75 -16.27
N THR A 440 5.49 -41.88 -15.28
CA THR A 440 4.93 -42.08 -13.93
C THR A 440 3.45 -41.74 -13.96
N LYS A 441 2.59 -42.77 -14.09
CA LYS A 441 1.18 -42.67 -13.70
C LYS A 441 1.07 -42.88 -12.18
N LEU A 442 0.48 -41.89 -11.51
CA LEU A 442 0.03 -41.98 -10.12
C LEU A 442 -1.28 -42.78 -10.10
N GLY A 443 -1.35 -43.85 -9.31
CA GLY A 443 -2.54 -44.70 -9.24
C GLY A 443 -2.58 -45.51 -7.94
N THR A 444 -3.14 -44.90 -6.90
CA THR A 444 -3.72 -45.59 -5.74
C THR A 444 -4.83 -46.52 -6.21
N GLN A 445 -4.62 -47.85 -6.19
CA GLN A 445 -5.65 -48.86 -5.85
C GLN A 445 -4.98 -50.13 -5.32
N THR A 446 -5.37 -50.50 -4.10
CA THR A 446 -5.19 -51.79 -3.45
C THR A 446 -5.94 -52.90 -4.18
N SER A 447 -5.32 -54.07 -4.34
CA SER A 447 -6.02 -55.35 -4.40
C SER A 447 -5.12 -56.47 -3.89
N LEU A 448 -5.64 -57.20 -2.90
CA LEU A 448 -5.09 -58.45 -2.38
C LEU A 448 -5.32 -59.57 -3.39
N THR A 449 -4.31 -60.39 -3.65
CA THR A 449 -4.49 -61.83 -3.88
C THR A 449 -3.25 -62.59 -3.39
N SER A 450 -3.52 -63.66 -2.66
CA SER A 450 -2.58 -64.65 -2.14
C SER A 450 -2.19 -65.68 -3.18
N ASN A 451 -0.94 -66.15 -3.17
CA ASN A 451 -0.59 -67.57 -2.96
C ASN A 451 0.93 -67.79 -3.02
N GLY A 452 1.39 -68.77 -2.25
CA GLY A 452 2.74 -68.86 -1.72
C GLY A 452 3.78 -69.59 -2.57
N SER A 453 5.03 -69.43 -2.17
CA SER A 453 5.97 -70.52 -1.85
C SER A 453 7.26 -69.91 -1.30
N LYS A 454 7.78 -70.52 -0.25
CA LYS A 454 9.03 -70.13 0.42
C LYS A 454 10.21 -70.59 -0.42
N LEU A 455 11.19 -69.72 -0.64
CA LEU A 455 12.58 -70.12 -0.83
C LEU A 455 13.50 -69.02 -0.27
N HIS A 456 14.46 -69.48 0.52
CA HIS A 456 15.38 -68.70 1.33
C HIS A 456 16.49 -68.16 0.41
N THR A 457 16.36 -66.91 -0.03
CA THR A 457 17.46 -66.18 -0.67
C THR A 457 17.82 -65.04 0.26
N GLN A 458 19.09 -64.97 0.65
CA GLN A 458 19.66 -63.90 1.45
C GLN A 458 19.11 -62.56 0.96
N ALA A 459 18.53 -61.77 1.87
CA ALA A 459 18.02 -60.46 1.55
C ALA A 459 19.19 -59.57 1.12
N ILE A 460 19.48 -59.56 -0.18
CA ILE A 460 20.14 -58.45 -0.83
C ILE A 460 19.19 -57.29 -0.58
N ILE A 461 19.50 -56.47 0.43
CA ILE A 461 18.80 -55.21 0.66
C ILE A 461 18.89 -54.47 -0.68
N PRO A 462 17.77 -54.27 -1.41
CA PRO A 462 17.84 -53.57 -2.67
C PRO A 462 18.45 -52.21 -2.38
N ALA A 463 19.56 -51.89 -3.04
CA ALA A 463 20.26 -50.63 -2.86
C ALA A 463 19.21 -49.51 -2.88
N ARG A 464 19.12 -48.78 -1.76
CA ARG A 464 18.11 -47.74 -1.57
C ARG A 464 18.18 -46.82 -2.78
N LYS A 465 17.06 -46.70 -3.51
CA LYS A 465 16.99 -45.77 -4.64
C LYS A 465 17.44 -44.39 -4.13
N PRO A 466 18.39 -43.72 -4.80
CA PRO A 466 18.91 -42.44 -4.33
C PRO A 466 17.74 -41.48 -4.18
N SER A 467 17.58 -40.95 -2.99
CA SER A 467 16.61 -39.91 -2.69
C SER A 467 17.13 -38.58 -3.22
N MET A 468 16.24 -37.67 -3.59
CA MET A 468 16.62 -36.28 -3.90
C MET A 468 17.43 -35.63 -2.76
N MET A 469 17.17 -36.04 -1.51
CA MET A 469 17.90 -35.56 -0.34
C MET A 469 19.37 -35.99 -0.32
N ASP A 470 19.71 -37.09 -0.99
CA ASP A 470 21.09 -37.60 -1.04
C ASP A 470 22.00 -36.71 -1.93
N TYR A 471 21.40 -35.84 -2.75
CA TYR A 471 22.10 -34.81 -3.53
C TYR A 471 22.20 -33.46 -2.81
N ALA A 472 21.75 -33.36 -1.56
CA ALA A 472 21.84 -32.12 -0.80
C ALA A 472 23.30 -31.79 -0.46
N THR A 473 23.73 -30.57 -0.78
CA THR A 473 25.08 -30.09 -0.48
C THR A 473 25.15 -29.49 0.94
N PRO A 474 26.14 -29.86 1.77
CA PRO A 474 26.36 -29.23 3.07
C PRO A 474 26.54 -27.70 2.99
N THR A 475 26.04 -26.98 3.99
CA THR A 475 26.10 -25.51 4.04
C THR A 475 27.52 -24.97 3.99
N ALA A 476 28.49 -25.66 4.62
CA ALA A 476 29.90 -25.28 4.60
C ALA A 476 30.50 -25.29 3.17
N MET A 477 30.09 -26.27 2.34
CA MET A 477 30.52 -26.39 0.95
C MET A 477 29.90 -25.29 0.08
N VAL A 478 28.61 -25.00 0.27
CA VAL A 478 27.93 -23.86 -0.38
C VAL A 478 28.60 -22.53 -0.01
N SER A 479 28.92 -22.34 1.28
CA SER A 479 29.65 -21.17 1.76
C SER A 479 31.05 -21.06 1.15
N ALA A 480 31.79 -22.18 1.02
CA ALA A 480 33.09 -22.21 0.36
C ALA A 480 32.98 -21.86 -1.14
N PHE A 481 32.00 -22.41 -1.84
CA PHE A 481 31.70 -22.08 -3.23
C PHE A 481 31.41 -20.58 -3.41
N CYS A 482 30.49 -20.01 -2.62
CA CYS A 482 30.15 -18.59 -2.70
C CYS A 482 31.36 -17.68 -2.46
N ARG A 483 32.18 -18.00 -1.46
CA ARG A 483 33.43 -17.29 -1.18
C ARG A 483 34.40 -17.39 -2.36
N ALA A 484 34.62 -18.59 -2.90
CA ALA A 484 35.51 -18.78 -4.06
C ALA A 484 35.04 -17.99 -5.29
N VAL A 485 33.74 -17.99 -5.57
CA VAL A 485 33.13 -17.20 -6.65
C VAL A 485 33.36 -15.71 -6.45
N LEU A 486 33.07 -15.17 -5.25
CA LEU A 486 33.25 -13.74 -4.97
C LEU A 486 34.72 -13.31 -5.01
N ARG A 487 35.64 -14.19 -4.62
CA ARG A 487 37.09 -13.94 -4.70
C ARG A 487 37.60 -13.85 -6.13
N ASN A 488 36.99 -14.59 -7.06
CA ASN A 488 37.32 -14.53 -8.49
C ASN A 488 36.62 -13.35 -9.18
N LEU A 489 35.41 -12.97 -8.72
CA LEU A 489 34.63 -11.88 -9.31
C LEU A 489 35.11 -10.50 -8.85
N VAL A 490 35.11 -10.27 -7.53
CA VAL A 490 35.28 -8.94 -6.94
C VAL A 490 36.78 -8.60 -6.82
N PRO A 491 37.27 -7.56 -7.52
CA PRO A 491 38.66 -7.14 -7.41
C PRO A 491 39.05 -6.79 -5.96
N LEU A 492 40.27 -7.13 -5.54
CA LEU A 492 40.71 -6.93 -4.15
C LEU A 492 40.58 -5.47 -3.69
N ASP A 493 40.86 -4.53 -4.59
CA ASP A 493 40.80 -3.09 -4.33
C ASP A 493 39.39 -2.59 -3.97
N PHE A 494 38.32 -3.38 -4.19
CA PHE A 494 36.97 -3.06 -3.70
C PHE A 494 36.90 -3.04 -2.17
N TRP A 495 37.75 -3.83 -1.52
CA TRP A 495 37.74 -4.01 -0.07
C TRP A 495 38.62 -2.98 0.65
N GLY A 496 39.31 -2.11 -0.10
CA GLY A 496 40.28 -1.14 0.43
C GLY A 496 41.68 -1.35 -0.18
N THR A 497 42.71 -0.81 0.45
CA THR A 497 44.12 -0.94 0.02
C THR A 497 44.95 -1.70 1.06
N GLY A 498 45.93 -2.47 0.58
CA GLY A 498 46.90 -3.16 1.45
C GLY A 498 46.27 -4.10 2.48
N LEU A 499 46.63 -3.93 3.75
CA LEU A 499 46.15 -4.76 4.86
C LEU A 499 44.65 -4.58 5.15
N VAL A 500 44.11 -3.37 4.92
CA VAL A 500 42.69 -3.07 5.11
C VAL A 500 41.83 -3.92 4.16
N ALA A 501 42.27 -4.08 2.92
CA ALA A 501 41.58 -4.91 1.93
C ALA A 501 41.46 -6.37 2.37
N LYS A 502 42.53 -6.92 2.95
CA LYS A 502 42.56 -8.31 3.44
C LYS A 502 41.60 -8.50 4.62
N GLU A 503 41.59 -7.55 5.56
CA GLU A 503 40.75 -7.62 6.75
C GLU A 503 39.26 -7.44 6.42
N ASN A 504 38.91 -6.43 5.61
CA ASN A 504 37.54 -6.24 5.15
C ASN A 504 37.01 -7.45 4.37
N ARG A 505 37.84 -8.04 3.52
CA ARG A 505 37.50 -9.28 2.81
C ARG A 505 37.27 -10.45 3.78
N ARG A 506 38.08 -10.58 4.83
CA ARG A 506 37.91 -11.61 5.87
C ARG A 506 36.56 -11.47 6.59
N ILE A 507 36.19 -10.24 6.94
CA ILE A 507 34.90 -9.92 7.59
C ILE A 507 33.73 -10.28 6.65
N ILE A 508 33.82 -9.92 5.37
CA ILE A 508 32.78 -10.27 4.39
C ILE A 508 32.70 -11.79 4.17
N ASP A 509 33.82 -12.50 4.12
CA ASP A 509 33.85 -13.97 4.05
C ASP A 509 33.12 -14.61 5.25
N GLN A 510 33.22 -14.02 6.45
CA GLN A 510 32.46 -14.46 7.63
C GLN A 510 30.97 -14.17 7.48
N HIS A 511 30.59 -12.97 7.03
CA HIS A 511 29.19 -12.63 6.79
C HIS A 511 28.54 -13.51 5.71
N ILE A 512 29.28 -13.95 4.69
CA ILE A 512 28.80 -14.91 3.70
C ILE A 512 28.48 -16.25 4.37
N ASN A 513 29.35 -16.73 5.26
CA ASN A 513 29.10 -17.97 6.00
C ASN A 513 27.83 -17.87 6.85
N THR A 514 27.74 -16.83 7.68
CA THR A 514 26.56 -16.56 8.50
C THR A 514 25.32 -16.46 7.63
N PHE A 515 25.39 -15.73 6.51
CA PHE A 515 24.26 -15.59 5.60
C PHE A 515 23.80 -16.95 5.09
N VAL A 516 24.68 -17.84 4.64
CA VAL A 516 24.29 -19.18 4.15
C VAL A 516 23.63 -20.02 5.25
N GLU A 517 24.15 -19.98 6.48
CA GLU A 517 23.67 -20.76 7.63
C GLU A 517 22.33 -20.29 8.20
N LEU A 518 21.88 -19.07 7.89
CA LEU A 518 20.61 -18.54 8.39
C LEU A 518 19.40 -19.45 8.07
N GLN A 519 18.54 -19.65 9.06
CA GLN A 519 17.29 -20.38 8.89
C GLN A 519 16.29 -19.67 7.95
N ARG A 520 15.23 -20.38 7.56
CA ARG A 520 14.14 -19.81 6.76
C ARG A 520 13.49 -18.64 7.53
N PHE A 521 13.17 -17.57 6.81
CA PHE A 521 12.59 -16.32 7.34
C PHE A 521 13.50 -15.46 8.24
N ALA A 522 14.73 -15.89 8.52
CA ALA A 522 15.70 -15.04 9.18
C ALA A 522 16.08 -13.85 8.28
N SER A 523 16.21 -12.67 8.89
CA SER A 523 16.60 -11.43 8.21
C SER A 523 18.10 -11.20 8.35
N PHE A 524 18.67 -10.55 7.34
CA PHE A 524 20.05 -10.08 7.36
C PHE A 524 20.04 -8.68 6.76
N SER A 525 20.58 -7.70 7.48
CA SER A 525 20.47 -6.28 7.11
C SER A 525 21.81 -5.69 6.68
N VAL A 526 21.76 -4.56 5.98
CA VAL A 526 22.96 -3.80 5.60
C VAL A 526 23.74 -3.37 6.83
N HIS A 527 23.07 -3.05 7.93
CA HIS A 527 23.72 -2.78 9.21
C HIS A 527 24.66 -3.90 9.64
N HIS A 528 24.19 -5.16 9.65
CA HIS A 528 25.01 -6.31 10.03
C HIS A 528 26.26 -6.47 9.15
N VAL A 529 26.11 -6.29 7.83
CA VAL A 529 27.25 -6.40 6.88
C VAL A 529 28.24 -5.24 7.03
N SER A 530 27.76 -4.07 7.43
CA SER A 530 28.62 -2.89 7.60
C SER A 530 29.41 -2.88 8.90
N GLN A 531 29.03 -3.71 9.88
CA GLN A 531 29.72 -3.76 11.17
C GLN A 531 31.14 -4.30 11.03
N GLY A 532 32.10 -3.62 11.65
CA GLY A 532 33.51 -4.03 11.64
C GLY A 532 34.29 -3.67 10.37
N LEU A 533 33.63 -3.25 9.28
CA LEU A 533 34.32 -2.79 8.07
C LEU A 533 35.11 -1.50 8.34
N LYS A 534 36.39 -1.50 7.98
CA LYS A 534 37.30 -0.36 8.09
C LYS A 534 37.22 0.48 6.82
N ARG A 535 37.25 1.81 6.97
CA ARG A 535 37.21 2.77 5.86
C ARG A 535 38.59 3.11 5.32
#